data_AF-A0A529Y4J9-F1
#
_entry.id   AF-A0A529Y4J9-F1
#
_cell.length_a   1.000
_cell.length_b   1.000
_cell.length_c   1.000
_cell.angle_alpha   90.00
_cell.angle_beta   90.00
_cell.angle_gamma   90.00
#
_symmetry.space_group_name_H-M   'P 1'
#
loop_
_entity.id
_entity.type
_entity.pdbx_description
1 polymer ?
#
loop_
_entity_poly.entity_id
_entity_poly.type
_entity_poly.pdbx_seq_one_letter_code
_entity_poly.pdbx_strand_id
1 'polypeptide(L)' 'MFYQLYEMNHAALQPARLYADAVRLFYSNPLNPISHTPFGRSVAATAELFERTTR' A
#
# COMPACT_ATOMS: atom_id res chain seq x y z
N MET A 1 -28.75 7.06 -4.52
CA MET A 1 -27.59 7.07 -5.44
C MET A 1 -26.26 7.43 -4.78
N PHE A 2 -26.19 8.35 -3.80
CA PHE A 2 -24.91 8.69 -3.15
C PHE A 2 -24.30 7.59 -2.27
N TYR A 3 -25.13 6.71 -1.70
CA TYR A 3 -24.66 5.61 -0.86
C TYR A 3 -23.85 4.56 -1.64
N GLN A 4 -24.25 4.25 -2.87
CA GLN A 4 -23.48 3.33 -3.73
C GLN A 4 -22.11 3.91 -4.11
N LEU A 5 -22.01 5.22 -4.35
CA LEU A 5 -20.72 5.88 -4.58
C LEU A 5 -19.81 5.83 -3.33
N TYR A 6 -20.40 5.92 -2.14
CA TYR A 6 -19.67 5.78 -0.88
C TYR A 6 -19.18 4.34 -0.67
N GLU A 7 -20.05 3.35 -0.86
CA GLU A 7 -19.68 1.93 -0.81
C GLU A 7 -18.63 1.58 -1.87
N MET A 8 -18.74 2.10 -3.09
CA MET A 8 -17.75 1.90 -4.14
C MET A 8 -16.40 2.52 -3.79
N ASN A 9 -16.36 3.72 -3.20
CA ASN A 9 -15.11 4.29 -2.70
C ASN A 9 -14.53 3.43 -1.59
N HIS A 10 -15.35 2.98 -0.64
CA HIS A 10 -14.91 2.12 0.45
C HIS A 10 -14.39 0.76 -0.06
N ALA A 11 -15.07 0.18 -1.05
CA ALA A 11 -14.68 -1.05 -1.72
C ALA A 11 -13.42 -0.86 -2.59
N ALA A 12 -13.20 0.33 -3.16
CA ALA A 12 -11.99 0.66 -3.93
C ALA A 12 -10.76 0.90 -3.04
N LEU A 13 -10.96 1.31 -1.79
CA LEU A 13 -9.87 1.47 -0.81
C LEU A 13 -9.34 0.12 -0.29
N GLN A 14 -10.17 -0.94 -0.28
CA GLN A 14 -9.73 -2.29 0.10
C GLN A 14 -8.61 -2.87 -0.80
N PRO A 15 -8.74 -2.92 -2.14
CA PRO A 15 -7.67 -3.42 -3.01
C PRO A 15 -6.44 -2.51 -2.96
N ALA A 16 -6.62 -1.19 -2.80
CA ALA A 16 -5.51 -0.27 -2.64
C ALA A 16 -4.68 -0.56 -1.37
N ARG A 17 -5.35 -0.91 -0.25
CA ARG A 17 -4.68 -1.37 0.98
C ARG A 17 -3.94 -2.69 0.78
N LEU A 18 -4.58 -3.69 0.14
CA LEU A 18 -3.93 -4.96 -0.18
C LEU A 18 -2.68 -4.78 -1.05
N TYR A 19 -2.74 -3.85 -2.00
CA TYR A 19 -1.60 -3.53 -2.85
C TYR A 19 -0.47 -2.86 -2.05
N ALA A 20 -0.79 -1.91 -1.18
CA ALA A 20 0.19 -1.27 -0.30
C ALA A 20 0.89 -2.29 0.62
N ASP A 21 0.13 -3.23 1.21
CA ASP A 21 0.70 -4.31 2.03
C ASP A 21 1.60 -5.25 1.21
N ALA A 22 1.18 -5.63 0.00
CA ALA A 22 1.97 -6.47 -0.88
C ALA A 22 3.29 -5.79 -1.29
N VAL A 23 3.22 -4.50 -1.64
CA VAL A 23 4.40 -3.67 -1.93
C VAL A 23 5.30 -3.60 -0.70
N ARG A 24 4.75 -3.31 0.48
CA ARG A 24 5.52 -3.26 1.72
C ARG A 24 6.23 -4.59 1.99
N LEU A 25 5.53 -5.72 1.88
CA LEU A 25 6.11 -7.06 2.06
C LEU A 25 7.22 -7.36 1.04
N PHE A 26 6.99 -7.00 -0.23
CA PHE A 26 7.94 -7.26 -1.32
C PHE A 26 9.22 -6.43 -1.19
N TYR A 27 9.08 -5.15 -0.78
CA TYR A 27 10.18 -4.21 -0.62
C TYR A 27 10.82 -4.22 0.78
N SER A 28 10.23 -4.90 1.77
CA SER A 28 10.85 -5.15 3.08
C SER A 28 11.55 -6.51 3.18
N ASN A 29 11.33 -7.40 2.22
CA ASN A 29 11.95 -8.72 2.24
C ASN A 29 13.48 -8.63 2.08
N PRO A 30 14.28 -9.06 3.07
CA PRO A 30 15.74 -8.96 3.04
C PRO A 30 16.38 -9.80 1.92
N LEU A 31 15.65 -10.76 1.36
CA LEU A 31 16.07 -11.57 0.21
C LEU A 31 15.97 -10.84 -1.13
N ASN A 32 15.32 -9.67 -1.17
CA ASN A 32 15.20 -8.87 -2.38
C ASN A 32 16.30 -7.79 -2.42
N PRO A 33 17.24 -7.81 -3.38
CA PRO A 33 18.32 -6.82 -3.45
C PRO A 33 17.81 -5.38 -3.60
N ILE A 34 16.59 -5.21 -4.11
CA ILE A 34 15.93 -3.90 -4.26
C ILE A 34 15.56 -3.30 -2.88
N SER A 35 15.27 -4.12 -1.88
CA SER A 35 14.95 -3.69 -0.50
C SER A 35 16.11 -2.98 0.20
N HIS A 36 17.35 -3.30 -0.19
CA HIS A 36 18.55 -2.66 0.34
C HIS A 36 18.84 -1.31 -0.31
N THR A 37 18.20 -1.02 -1.45
CA THR A 37 18.35 0.27 -2.13
C THR A 37 17.52 1.36 -1.44
N PRO A 38 17.97 2.63 -1.47
CA PRO A 38 17.19 3.75 -0.95
C PRO A 38 15.82 3.88 -1.64
N PHE A 39 15.72 3.45 -2.91
CA PHE A 39 14.47 3.42 -3.66
C PHE A 39 13.48 2.38 -3.13
N GLY A 40 13.93 1.16 -2.85
CA GLY A 40 13.05 0.15 -2.26
C GLY A 40 12.55 0.55 -0.87
N ARG A 41 13.42 1.20 -0.08
CA ARG A 41 13.07 1.73 1.23
C ARG A 41 12.08 2.88 1.16
N SER A 42 12.20 3.80 0.18
CA SER A 42 11.23 4.87 -0.01
C SER A 42 9.88 4.35 -0.48
N VAL A 43 9.85 3.36 -1.39
CA VAL A 43 8.61 2.72 -1.84
C VAL A 43 7.90 2.01 -0.68
N ALA A 44 8.62 1.26 0.15
CA ALA A 44 8.05 0.64 1.35
C ALA A 44 7.49 1.68 2.33
N ALA A 45 8.20 2.78 2.55
CA ALA A 45 7.74 3.87 3.42
C ALA A 45 6.48 4.57 2.85
N THR A 46 6.39 4.78 1.53
CA THR A 46 5.19 5.35 0.91
C THR A 46 3.98 4.43 1.05
N ALA A 47 4.17 3.11 0.95
CA ALA A 47 3.11 2.14 1.15
C ALA A 47 2.61 2.13 2.61
N GLU A 48 3.51 2.22 3.59
CA GLU A 48 3.15 2.34 5.01
C GLU A 48 2.40 3.64 5.32
N LEU A 49 2.82 4.77 4.73
CA LEU A 49 2.11 6.03 4.86
C LEU A 49 0.71 5.95 4.26
N PHE A 50 0.56 5.31 3.10
CA PHE A 50 -0.74 5.11 2.45
C PHE A 50 -1.69 4.24 3.28
N GLU A 51 -1.19 3.16 3.88
CA GLU A 51 -1.95 2.33 4.80
C GLU A 51 -2.45 3.15 6.00
N ARG A 52 -1.55 3.95 6.61
CA ARG A 52 -1.88 4.81 7.76
C ARG A 52 -2.90 5.90 7.44
N THR A 53 -2.80 6.55 6.29
CA THR A 53 -3.74 7.63 5.92
C THR A 53 -5.10 7.09 5.53
N THR A 54 -5.17 5.83 5.08
CA THR A 54 -6.41 5.20 4.67
C THR A 54 -7.10 4.46 5.83
N ARG A 55 -6.44 4.27 6.98
CA ARG A 55 -7.02 3.67 8.18
C ARG A 55 -8.02 4.60 8.86
#